data_AF-A0A8X7BUG7-F1
#
_entry.id   AF-A0A8X7BUG7-F1
#
_cell.length_a   1.000
_cell.length_b   1.000
_cell.length_c   1.000
_cell.angle_alpha   90.00
_cell.angle_beta   90.00
_cell.angle_gamma   90.00
#
_symmetry.space_group_name_H-M   'P 1'
#
loop_
_entity.id
_entity.type
_entity.pdbx_description
1 polymer ?
#
loop_
_entity_poly.entity_id
_entity_poly.type
_entity_poly.pdbx_seq_one_letter_code
_entity_poly.pdbx_strand_id
1 'polypeptide(L)'
;MYLRLVAQVVRCSDFDILIILLGNMDNLNAFLKPWIQWGVGNHERLISINDLYQGLGISLSKAHPCFHAITGCDYTPAFFRKGILRPFKLLEKYVDYQLASMSRDYN
;
A
#
# COMPACT_ATOMS: atom_id res chain seq x y z
N MET A 1 -31.78 11.21 7.79
CA MET A 1 -30.45 11.56 7.23
C MET A 1 -29.79 10.27 6.77
N TYR A 2 -29.88 9.93 5.47
CA TYR A 2 -29.30 8.71 4.93
C TYR A 2 -27.81 8.96 4.62
N LEU A 3 -26.90 8.39 5.43
CA LEU A 3 -25.48 8.31 5.08
C LEU A 3 -25.33 7.31 3.93
N ARG A 4 -25.20 7.80 2.70
CA ARG A 4 -24.85 6.98 1.55
C ARG A 4 -23.36 6.67 1.63
N LEU A 5 -23.01 5.52 2.22
CA LEU A 5 -21.67 4.95 2.09
C LEU A 5 -21.46 4.58 0.63
N VAL A 6 -20.74 5.44 -0.12
CA VAL A 6 -20.27 5.11 -1.46
C VAL A 6 -18.95 4.37 -1.29
N ALA A 7 -18.99 3.04 -1.31
CA ALA A 7 -17.78 2.25 -1.45
C ALA A 7 -17.19 2.52 -2.83
N GLN A 8 -15.98 3.08 -2.88
CA GLN A 8 -15.28 3.35 -4.14
C GLN A 8 -14.37 2.17 -4.45
N VAL A 9 -14.64 1.51 -5.57
CA VAL A 9 -13.88 0.35 -6.03
C VAL A 9 -12.93 0.80 -7.14
N VAL A 10 -11.64 0.63 -6.90
CA VAL A 10 -10.60 0.78 -7.92
C VAL A 10 -10.39 -0.58 -8.58
N ARG A 11 -10.69 -0.71 -9.87
CA ARG A 11 -10.36 -1.91 -10.65
C ARG A 11 -8.97 -1.76 -11.23
N CYS A 12 -8.04 -2.57 -10.78
CA CYS A 12 -6.68 -2.57 -11.31
C CYS A 12 -6.03 -3.94 -11.14
N SER A 13 -5.21 -4.32 -12.12
CA SER A 13 -4.33 -5.49 -12.02
C SER A 13 -2.93 -5.15 -11.52
N ASP A 14 -2.57 -3.87 -11.57
CA ASP A 14 -1.25 -3.36 -11.23
C ASP A 14 -1.10 -3.22 -9.71
N PHE A 15 0.01 -3.74 -9.19
CA PHE A 15 0.32 -3.72 -7.77
C PHE A 15 0.73 -2.32 -7.30
N ASP A 16 1.28 -1.50 -8.19
CA ASP A 16 1.76 -0.15 -7.88
C ASP A 16 0.59 0.72 -7.36
N ILE A 17 -0.61 0.53 -7.90
CA ILE A 17 -1.82 1.24 -7.45
C ILE A 17 -2.19 0.85 -6.01
N LEU A 18 -2.07 -0.42 -5.64
CA LEU A 18 -2.30 -0.86 -4.26
C LEU A 18 -1.30 -0.18 -3.30
N ILE A 19 -0.02 -0.16 -3.69
CA ILE A 19 1.04 0.47 -2.89
C ILE A 19 0.81 1.97 -2.72
N ILE A 20 0.43 2.67 -3.80
CA ILE A 20 0.14 4.11 -3.78
C ILE A 20 -1.06 4.41 -2.87
N LEU A 21 -2.15 3.64 -3.00
CA LEU A 21 -3.35 3.81 -2.17
C LEU A 21 -3.00 3.61 -0.69
N LEU A 22 -2.30 2.52 -0.36
CA LEU A 22 -1.95 2.17 1.00
C LEU A 22 -1.04 3.24 1.66
N GLY A 23 -0.04 3.73 0.93
CA GLY A 23 0.87 4.77 1.42
C GLY A 23 0.22 6.14 1.61
N ASN A 24 -0.93 6.39 0.98
CA ASN A 24 -1.63 7.66 1.03
C ASN A 24 -2.96 7.62 1.81
N MET A 25 -3.28 6.52 2.49
CA MET A 25 -4.54 6.36 3.21
C MET A 25 -4.82 7.50 4.21
N ASP A 26 -3.79 8.06 4.86
CA ASP A 26 -3.92 9.21 5.77
C ASP A 26 -4.33 10.51 5.09
N ASN A 27 -4.04 10.64 3.79
CA ASN A 27 -4.39 11.81 2.99
C ASN A 27 -5.81 11.69 2.40
N LEU A 28 -6.45 10.52 2.55
CA LEU A 28 -7.81 10.29 2.10
C LEU A 28 -8.82 10.76 3.15
N ASN A 29 -10.00 11.16 2.69
CA ASN A 29 -11.10 11.51 3.58
C ASN A 29 -11.44 10.32 4.50
N ALA A 30 -11.57 10.54 5.81
CA ALA A 30 -11.85 9.48 6.79
C ALA A 30 -13.15 8.68 6.53
N PHE A 31 -14.09 9.24 5.78
CA PHE A 31 -15.32 8.54 5.36
C PHE A 31 -15.13 7.69 4.10
N LEU A 32 -14.02 7.85 3.38
CA LEU A 32 -13.68 7.09 2.19
C LEU A 32 -13.28 5.67 2.59
N LYS A 33 -13.98 4.69 2.02
CA LYS A 33 -13.61 3.27 2.19
C LYS A 33 -13.22 2.67 0.85
N PRO A 34 -11.97 2.87 0.39
CA PRO A 34 -11.54 2.35 -0.90
C PRO A 34 -11.39 0.83 -0.84
N TRP A 35 -11.81 0.19 -1.92
CA TRP A 35 -11.59 -1.22 -2.20
C TRP A 35 -10.79 -1.34 -3.49
N ILE A 36 -9.93 -2.34 -3.59
CA ILE A 36 -9.31 -2.73 -4.85
C ILE A 36 -9.91 -4.04 -5.34
N GLN A 37 -10.33 -4.06 -6.59
CA GLN A 37 -10.70 -5.27 -7.30
C GLN A 37 -9.49 -5.69 -8.13
N TRP A 38 -8.87 -6.80 -7.74
CA TRP A 38 -7.61 -7.29 -8.29
C TRP A 38 -7.79 -8.71 -8.85
N GLY A 39 -7.21 -8.98 -10.02
CA GLY A 39 -7.27 -10.27 -10.70
C GLY A 39 -8.35 -10.32 -11.78
N VAL A 40 -8.51 -11.48 -12.41
CA VAL A 40 -9.51 -11.71 -13.47
C VAL A 40 -10.15 -13.08 -13.28
N GLY A 41 -11.46 -13.18 -13.53
CA GLY A 41 -12.20 -14.44 -13.47
C GLY A 41 -12.22 -15.05 -12.06
N ASN A 42 -11.91 -16.34 -11.95
CA ASN A 42 -11.95 -17.08 -10.68
C ASN A 42 -10.89 -16.62 -9.67
N HIS A 43 -9.87 -15.87 -10.12
CA HIS A 43 -8.82 -15.31 -9.27
C HIS A 43 -9.09 -13.85 -8.89
N GLU A 44 -10.24 -13.30 -9.26
CA GLU A 44 -10.63 -11.97 -8.84
C GLU A 44 -10.84 -11.91 -7.33
N ARG A 45 -10.33 -10.86 -6.71
CA ARG A 45 -10.41 -10.58 -5.29
C ARG A 45 -10.84 -9.13 -5.11
N LEU A 46 -11.76 -8.92 -4.18
CA LEU A 46 -12.12 -7.59 -3.71
C LEU A 46 -11.49 -7.41 -2.33
N ILE A 47 -10.56 -6.47 -2.20
CA ILE A 47 -9.73 -6.29 -1.02
C ILE A 47 -10.02 -4.91 -0.42
N SER A 48 -10.36 -4.87 0.87
CA SER A 48 -10.54 -3.63 1.63
C SER A 48 -9.17 -3.03 1.90
N ILE A 49 -8.92 -1.82 1.40
CA ILE A 49 -7.66 -1.12 1.69
C ILE A 49 -7.64 -0.63 3.14
N ASN A 50 -8.81 -0.39 3.75
CA ASN A 50 -8.90 -0.03 5.16
C ASN A 50 -8.43 -1.15 6.07
N ASP A 51 -8.84 -2.39 5.78
CA ASP A 51 -8.51 -3.53 6.61
C ASP A 51 -7.01 -3.83 6.51
N LEU A 52 -6.43 -3.70 5.31
CA LEU A 52 -4.98 -3.76 5.10
C LEU A 52 -4.25 -2.66 5.88
N TYR A 53 -4.71 -1.42 5.75
CA TYR A 53 -4.12 -0.27 6.43
C TYR A 53 -4.13 -0.41 7.95
N GLN A 54 -5.25 -0.88 8.51
CA GLN A 54 -5.41 -1.15 9.94
C GLN A 54 -4.50 -2.30 10.40
N GLY A 55 -4.38 -3.37 9.60
CA GLY A 55 -3.52 -4.51 9.93
C GLY A 55 -2.03 -4.19 9.89
N LEU A 56 -1.60 -3.34 8.95
CA LEU A 56 -0.19 -2.95 8.80
C LEU A 56 0.20 -1.80 9.73
N GLY A 57 -0.73 -0.91 10.04
CA GLY A 57 -0.47 0.32 10.77
C GLY A 57 0.12 1.43 9.91
N ILE A 58 0.12 2.65 10.47
CA ILE A 58 0.43 3.89 9.77
C ILE A 58 1.85 3.89 9.20
N SER A 59 2.85 3.61 10.05
CA SER A 59 4.27 3.70 9.70
C SER A 59 4.65 2.73 8.59
N LEU A 60 4.23 1.47 8.73
CA LEU A 60 4.52 0.43 7.75
C LEU A 60 3.80 0.71 6.43
N SER A 61 2.54 1.17 6.47
CA SER A 61 1.78 1.53 5.27
C SER A 61 2.44 2.69 4.51
N LYS A 62 2.83 3.76 5.20
CA LYS A 62 3.57 4.89 4.60
C LYS A 62 4.95 4.51 4.08
N ALA A 63 5.58 3.46 4.59
CA ALA A 63 6.87 2.97 4.12
C ALA A 63 6.79 2.13 2.83
N HIS A 64 5.61 1.60 2.47
CA HIS A 64 5.45 0.71 1.31
C HIS A 64 5.88 1.31 -0.04
N PRO A 65 5.57 2.58 -0.36
CA PRO A 65 6.04 3.20 -1.62
C PRO A 65 7.56 3.21 -1.76
N CYS A 66 8.27 3.62 -0.70
CA CYS A 66 9.73 3.60 -0.68
C CYS A 66 10.27 2.16 -0.78
N PHE A 67 9.69 1.24 -0.02
CA PHE A 67 10.05 -0.17 -0.07
C PHE A 67 9.92 -0.76 -1.47
N HIS A 68 8.79 -0.50 -2.12
CA HIS A 68 8.48 -0.97 -3.46
C HIS A 68 9.50 -0.44 -4.49
N ALA A 69 9.85 0.85 -4.43
CA ALA A 69 10.91 1.43 -5.26
C ALA A 69 12.30 0.81 -4.99
N ILE A 70 12.62 0.46 -3.74
CA ILE A 70 13.90 -0.16 -3.39
C ILE A 70 13.96 -1.63 -3.86
N THR A 71 12.85 -2.35 -3.80
CA THR A 71 12.77 -3.75 -4.24
C THR A 71 12.51 -3.92 -5.72
N GLY A 72 12.30 -2.83 -6.43
CA GLY A 72 12.04 -2.75 -7.87
C GLY A 72 10.57 -2.49 -8.18
N CYS A 73 10.35 -1.48 -9.04
CA CYS A 73 9.08 -1.14 -9.68
C CYS A 73 9.35 -0.77 -11.15
N ASP A 74 8.32 -0.36 -11.90
CA ASP A 74 8.47 0.03 -13.31
C ASP A 74 9.52 1.15 -13.53
N TYR A 75 9.79 1.97 -12.52
CA TYR A 75 10.72 3.10 -12.58
C TYR A 75 12.10 2.82 -11.98
N THR A 76 12.26 1.72 -11.24
CA THR A 76 13.48 1.45 -10.47
C THR A 76 13.88 -0.02 -10.56
N PRO A 77 15.15 -0.34 -10.89
CA PRO A 77 15.58 -1.72 -10.93
C PRO A 77 15.66 -2.31 -9.52
N ALA A 78 15.31 -3.58 -9.39
CA ALA A 78 15.52 -4.34 -8.17
C ALA A 78 17.02 -4.57 -7.88
N PHE A 79 17.39 -4.68 -6.61
CA PHE A 79 18.73 -5.11 -6.23
C PHE A 79 19.04 -6.53 -6.73
N PHE A 80 20.22 -6.70 -7.33
CA PHE A 80 20.65 -7.98 -7.88
C PHE A 80 20.62 -9.10 -6.83
N ARG A 81 19.91 -10.19 -7.15
CA ARG A 81 19.74 -11.38 -6.30
C ARG A 81 19.11 -11.10 -4.92
N LYS A 82 18.33 -10.03 -4.79
CA LYS A 82 17.52 -9.76 -3.60
C LYS A 82 16.04 -9.88 -3.96
N GLY A 83 15.36 -10.85 -3.35
CA GLY A 83 13.91 -10.95 -3.41
C GLY A 83 13.23 -10.01 -2.41
N ILE A 84 11.90 -9.90 -2.51
CA ILE A 84 11.08 -8.97 -1.71
C ILE A 84 10.91 -9.43 -0.26
N LEU A 85 10.78 -10.74 -0.02
CA LEU A 85 10.34 -11.28 1.27
C LEU A 85 11.28 -10.94 2.43
N ARG A 86 12.60 -11.07 2.24
CA ARG A 86 13.58 -10.80 3.31
C ARG A 86 13.65 -9.31 3.66
N PRO A 87 13.79 -8.38 2.69
CA PRO A 87 13.65 -6.95 2.92
C PRO A 87 12.33 -6.57 3.60
N PHE A 88 11.21 -7.17 3.19
CA PHE A 88 9.90 -6.87 3.80
C PHE A 88 9.87 -7.23 5.29
N LYS A 89 10.34 -8.43 5.66
CA LYS A 89 10.45 -8.84 7.07
C LYS A 89 11.34 -7.93 7.90
N LEU A 90 12.38 -7.33 7.29
CA LEU A 90 13.23 -6.35 7.96
C LEU A 90 12.47 -5.03 8.18
N LEU A 91 11.75 -4.56 7.16
CA LEU A 91 10.92 -3.36 7.27
C LEU A 91 9.83 -3.51 8.33
N GLU A 92 9.14 -4.65 8.34
CA GLU A 92 8.10 -4.96 9.33
C GLU A 92 8.65 -4.99 10.76
N LYS A 93 9.84 -5.59 10.95
CA LYS A 93 10.44 -5.77 12.27
C LYS A 93 11.02 -4.49 12.89
N TYR A 94 11.62 -3.61 12.09
CA TYR A 94 12.40 -2.48 12.59
C TYR A 94 11.73 -1.15 12.27
N VAL A 95 11.22 -0.47 13.31
CA VAL A 95 10.54 0.83 13.18
C VAL A 95 11.43 1.90 12.55
N ASP A 96 12.73 1.89 12.83
CA ASP A 96 13.68 2.85 12.24
C ASP A 96 13.72 2.76 10.71
N TYR A 97 13.56 1.55 10.16
CA TYR A 97 13.49 1.36 8.70
C TYR A 97 12.16 1.89 8.16
N GLN A 98 11.06 1.70 8.88
CA GLN A 98 9.77 2.27 8.50
C GLN A 98 9.85 3.80 8.47
N LEU A 99 10.35 4.41 9.56
CA LEU A 99 10.51 5.87 9.68
C LEU A 99 11.45 6.46 8.63
N ALA A 100 12.55 5.76 8.30
CA ALA A 100 13.46 6.19 7.25
C ALA A 100 12.85 6.10 5.84
N SER A 101 11.92 5.15 5.64
CA SER A 101 11.21 4.92 4.37
C SER A 101 9.93 5.73 4.23
N MET A 102 9.45 6.37 5.29
CA MET A 102 8.33 7.30 5.21
C MET A 102 8.78 8.55 4.45
N SER A 103 8.10 8.87 3.34
CA SER A 103 8.25 10.18 2.72
C SER A 103 7.86 11.23 3.76
N ARG A 104 8.79 12.14 4.10
CA ARG A 104 8.42 13.31 4.89
C ARG A 104 7.40 14.09 4.08
N ASP A 105 6.20 14.23 4.64
CA ASP A 105 5.22 15.18 4.13
C ASP A 105 5.94 16.54 4.10
N TYR A 106 6.22 17.06 2.90
CA TYR A 106 6.76 18.39 2.73
C TYR A 106 5.65 19.36 3.17
N ASN A 107 5.80 19.93 4.36
CA ASN A 107 5.09 21.16 4.74
C ASN A 107 5.68 22.34 3.97
#